data_AF-A0A7W0GET6-F1
#
_entry.id   AF-A0A7W0GET6-F1
#
_cell.length_a   1.000
_cell.length_b   1.000
_cell.length_c   1.000
_cell.angle_alpha   90.00
_cell.angle_beta   90.00
_cell.angle_gamma   90.00
#
_symmetry.space_group_name_H-M   'P 1'
#
loop_
_entity.id
_entity.type
_entity.pdbx_description
1 polymer ?
#
loop_
_entity_poly.entity_id
_entity_poly.type
_entity_poly.pdbx_seq_one_letter_code
_entity_poly.pdbx_strand_id
1 'polypeptide(L)'
;MPWDLAQAPDGTLIFDVRGGGLFVRRTNGTVAALSADFSDLYTNGETGLMGLVLDPGFASNRRLYTCQGHQAGSDREIQVIAWTINSGYTAATRVADPLLGDIPVSTTSDGTVGAGCASTRPGR
;
A
#
# COMPACT_ATOMS: atom_id res chain seq x y z
N MET A 1 -7.76 2.86 10.87
CA MET A 1 -7.86 1.39 11.01
C MET A 1 -6.99 0.77 9.93
N PRO A 2 -6.28 -0.34 10.23
CA PRO A 2 -5.53 -1.05 9.19
C PRO A 2 -6.48 -1.55 8.11
N TRP A 3 -6.07 -1.48 6.84
CA TRP A 3 -6.95 -1.85 5.72
C TRP A 3 -6.58 -3.23 5.17
N ASP A 4 -5.29 -3.45 4.93
CA ASP A 4 -4.72 -4.72 4.49
C ASP A 4 -3.48 -5.08 5.32
N LEU A 5 -3.16 -6.37 5.35
CA LEU A 5 -2.08 -6.93 6.14
C LEU A 5 -1.47 -8.14 5.46
N ALA A 6 -0.14 -8.19 5.42
CA ALA A 6 0.61 -9.33 4.96
C ALA A 6 1.66 -9.76 5.99
N GLN A 7 1.88 -11.07 6.11
CA GLN A 7 2.90 -11.64 6.98
C GLN A 7 4.18 -11.92 6.17
N ALA A 8 5.29 -11.35 6.60
CA ALA A 8 6.61 -11.68 6.08
C ALA A 8 7.07 -13.08 6.54
N PRO A 9 8.02 -13.73 5.85
CA PRO A 9 8.52 -15.06 6.22
C PRO A 9 9.12 -15.16 7.63
N ASP A 10 9.61 -14.05 8.18
CA ASP A 10 10.14 -13.98 9.56
C ASP A 10 9.04 -13.84 10.63
N GLY A 11 7.76 -13.85 10.22
CA GLY A 11 6.59 -13.70 11.08
C GLY A 11 6.18 -12.26 11.36
N THR A 12 6.95 -11.26 10.93
CA THR A 12 6.60 -9.84 11.05
C THR A 12 5.36 -9.55 10.20
N LEU A 13 4.38 -8.88 10.79
CA LEU A 13 3.22 -8.40 10.04
C LEU A 13 3.53 -7.01 9.51
N ILE A 14 3.21 -6.77 8.24
CA ILE A 14 3.27 -5.46 7.59
C ILE A 14 1.83 -5.09 7.22
N PHE A 15 1.41 -3.89 7.56
CA PHE A 15 0.06 -3.43 7.28
C PHE A 15 0.05 -1.96 6.88
N ASP A 16 -0.96 -1.60 6.10
CA ASP A 16 -1.23 -0.22 5.71
C ASP A 16 -2.36 0.38 6.56
N VAL A 17 -2.53 1.69 6.46
CA VAL A 17 -3.66 2.41 7.03
C VAL A 17 -4.23 3.32 5.96
N ARG A 18 -5.54 3.28 5.74
CA ARG A 18 -6.26 4.11 4.75
C ARG A 18 -5.76 5.55 4.62
N GLY A 19 -5.66 6.23 5.77
CA GLY A 19 -5.29 7.63 5.85
C GLY A 19 -3.80 7.93 5.59
N GLY A 20 -3.00 6.91 5.31
CA GLY A 20 -1.56 7.02 5.10
C GLY A 20 -0.75 6.28 6.17
N GLY A 21 0.34 5.66 5.71
CA GLY A 21 1.33 5.01 6.56
C GLY A 21 1.41 3.51 6.33
N LEU A 22 2.65 3.02 6.41
CA LEU A 22 2.97 1.61 6.53
C LEU A 22 3.50 1.34 7.93
N PHE A 23 3.08 0.23 8.50
CA PHE A 23 3.42 -0.15 9.85
C PHE A 23 3.87 -1.60 9.86
N VAL A 24 4.63 -1.93 10.90
CA VAL A 24 5.05 -3.29 11.18
C VAL A 24 4.69 -3.69 12.59
N ARG A 25 4.31 -4.95 12.77
CA ARG A 25 4.22 -5.61 14.07
C ARG A 25 5.21 -6.77 14.10
N ARG A 26 6.24 -6.63 14.92
CA ARG A 26 7.26 -7.67 15.14
C ARG A 26 6.67 -8.83 15.93
N THR A 27 7.34 -9.98 15.89
CA THR A 27 6.91 -11.21 16.59
C THR A 27 6.83 -11.05 18.11
N ASN A 28 7.63 -10.15 18.68
CA ASN A 28 7.56 -9.76 20.10
C ASN A 28 6.36 -8.84 20.44
N GLY A 29 5.50 -8.51 19.45
CA GLY A 29 4.33 -7.67 19.62
C GLY A 29 4.56 -6.17 19.46
N THR A 30 5.82 -5.71 19.34
CA THR A 30 6.11 -4.28 19.15
C THR A 30 5.61 -3.80 17.79
N VAL A 31 4.89 -2.68 17.80
CA VAL A 31 4.40 -1.98 16.61
C VAL A 31 5.24 -0.74 16.34
N ALA A 32 5.60 -0.50 15.08
CA ALA A 32 6.31 0.70 14.66
C ALA A 32 5.83 1.16 13.28
N ALA A 33 5.82 2.48 13.06
CA ALA A 33 5.63 3.06 11.74
C ALA A 33 6.93 2.93 10.92
N LEU A 34 6.80 2.72 9.62
CA LEU A 34 7.89 2.86 8.66
C LEU A 34 7.96 4.32 8.20
N SER A 35 9.17 4.86 8.10
CA SER A 35 9.38 6.09 7.34
C SER A 35 9.12 5.81 5.86
N ALA A 36 8.13 6.49 5.29
CA ALA A 36 7.69 6.33 3.91
C ALA A 36 7.06 7.64 3.43
N ASP A 37 7.23 7.96 2.14
CA ASP A 37 6.66 9.18 1.55
C ASP A 37 5.24 8.93 1.04
N PHE A 38 4.27 9.58 1.66
CA PHE A 38 2.85 9.59 1.30
C PHE A 38 2.33 11.01 1.04
N SER A 39 3.23 11.94 0.69
CA SER A 39 2.87 13.35 0.47
C SER A 39 1.89 13.57 -0.69
N ASP A 40 1.86 12.63 -1.63
CA ASP A 40 1.00 12.56 -2.82
C ASP A 40 -0.25 11.67 -2.64
N LEU A 41 -0.45 11.11 -1.44
CA LEU A 41 -1.54 10.17 -1.18
C LEU A 41 -2.89 10.90 -1.22
N TYR A 42 -3.76 10.48 -2.14
CA TYR A 42 -5.14 10.94 -2.18
C TYR A 42 -6.02 10.12 -1.23
N THR A 43 -6.76 10.80 -0.35
CA THR A 43 -7.72 10.16 0.55
C THR A 43 -9.09 10.83 0.49
N ASN A 44 -10.13 10.09 0.09
CA ASN A 44 -11.53 10.53 0.06
C ASN A 44 -12.45 9.29 -0.03
N GLY A 45 -13.55 9.22 0.72
CA GLY A 45 -14.47 8.07 0.66
C GLY A 45 -13.77 6.73 0.95
N GLU A 46 -13.77 5.82 -0.01
CA GLU A 46 -13.04 4.54 0.02
C GLU A 46 -11.70 4.59 -0.75
N THR A 47 -11.17 5.78 -1.04
CA THR A 47 -9.82 5.95 -1.61
C THR A 47 -8.82 6.30 -0.52
N GLY A 48 -7.63 5.73 -0.63
CA GLY A 48 -6.49 5.89 0.28
C GLY A 48 -5.47 4.79 -0.04
N LEU A 49 -4.80 4.24 0.97
CA LEU A 49 -4.03 3.00 0.85
C LEU A 49 -4.94 1.77 0.92
N MET A 50 -5.32 1.17 -0.20
CA MET A 50 -6.44 0.20 -0.27
C MET A 50 -6.01 -1.27 -0.32
N GLY A 51 -4.72 -1.55 -0.52
CA GLY A 51 -4.26 -2.92 -0.63
C GLY A 51 -2.75 -3.01 -0.52
N LEU A 52 -2.29 -4.14 0.02
CA LEU A 52 -0.89 -4.42 0.29
C LEU A 52 -0.57 -5.88 -0.02
N VAL A 53 0.45 -6.12 -0.83
CA VAL A 53 0.95 -7.48 -1.09
C VAL A 53 2.47 -7.52 -1.08
N LEU A 54 3.03 -8.58 -0.49
CA LEU A 54 4.47 -8.82 -0.55
C LEU A 54 4.83 -9.48 -1.88
N ASP A 55 5.98 -9.12 -2.43
CA ASP A 55 6.56 -9.85 -3.55
C ASP A 55 6.81 -11.32 -3.15
N PRO A 56 6.57 -12.32 -4.02
CA PRO A 56 6.85 -13.71 -3.71
C PRO A 56 8.31 -13.98 -3.27
N GLY A 57 9.24 -13.16 -3.75
CA GLY A 57 10.66 -13.15 -3.37
C GLY A 57 10.99 -12.21 -2.20
N PHE A 58 10.02 -11.79 -1.37
CA PHE A 58 10.21 -10.82 -0.28
C PHE A 58 11.37 -11.16 0.65
N ALA A 59 11.60 -12.46 0.92
CA ALA A 59 12.71 -12.93 1.74
C ALA A 59 14.08 -12.46 1.23
N SER A 60 14.20 -12.24 -0.08
CA SER A 60 15.44 -11.84 -0.75
C SER A 60 15.43 -10.37 -1.17
N ASN A 61 14.33 -9.88 -1.76
CA ASN A 61 14.27 -8.54 -2.36
C ASN A 61 13.61 -7.48 -1.47
N ARG A 62 12.92 -7.90 -0.39
CA ARG A 62 12.20 -7.02 0.54
C ARG A 62 11.16 -6.11 -0.13
N ARG A 63 10.61 -6.54 -1.27
CA ARG A 63 9.71 -5.74 -2.10
C ARG A 63 8.25 -5.97 -1.74
N LEU A 64 7.48 -4.90 -1.62
CA LEU A 64 6.02 -4.97 -1.51
C LEU A 64 5.37 -4.01 -2.48
N TYR A 65 4.08 -4.19 -2.68
CA TYR A 65 3.27 -3.36 -3.55
C TYR A 65 2.09 -2.80 -2.76
N THR A 66 1.80 -1.53 -2.95
CA THR A 66 0.56 -0.91 -2.46
C THR A 66 -0.34 -0.57 -3.65
N CYS A 67 -1.66 -0.72 -3.46
CA CYS A 67 -2.66 -0.08 -4.29
C CYS A 67 -3.14 1.17 -3.56
N GLN A 68 -2.97 2.35 -4.14
CA GLN A 68 -3.24 3.60 -3.43
C GLN A 68 -3.77 4.71 -4.33
N GLY A 69 -4.56 5.61 -3.74
CA GLY A 69 -4.95 6.85 -4.40
C GLY A 69 -3.75 7.79 -4.55
N HIS A 70 -3.63 8.41 -5.71
CA HIS A 70 -2.60 9.40 -6.02
C HIS A 70 -3.25 10.73 -6.43
N GLN A 71 -2.63 11.83 -6.02
CA GLN A 71 -3.06 13.19 -6.34
C GLN A 71 -1.89 14.04 -6.83
N ALA A 72 -2.01 14.55 -8.06
CA ALA A 72 -1.16 15.60 -8.61
C ALA A 72 -2.04 16.80 -9.02
N GLY A 73 -1.97 17.90 -8.27
CA GLY A 73 -2.83 19.07 -8.52
C GLY A 73 -4.33 18.74 -8.39
N SER A 74 -5.09 18.86 -9.48
CA SER A 74 -6.51 18.46 -9.57
C SER A 74 -6.72 17.01 -10.00
N ASP A 75 -5.69 16.35 -10.51
CA ASP A 75 -5.80 15.01 -11.09
C ASP A 75 -5.79 13.95 -9.99
N ARG A 76 -6.66 12.96 -10.15
CA ARG A 76 -6.90 11.88 -9.19
C ARG A 76 -6.92 10.56 -9.92
N GLU A 77 -6.11 9.63 -9.45
CA GLU A 77 -6.07 8.29 -9.99
C GLU A 77 -5.74 7.28 -8.87
N ILE A 78 -5.80 6.01 -9.22
CA ILE A 78 -5.31 4.90 -8.42
C ILE A 78 -4.01 4.44 -9.06
N GLN A 79 -2.99 4.21 -8.23
CA GLN A 79 -1.70 3.69 -8.66
C GLN A 79 -1.33 2.44 -7.87
N VAL A 80 -0.59 1.54 -8.52
CA VAL A 80 0.19 0.51 -7.85
C VAL A 80 1.61 1.03 -7.69
N ILE A 81 2.11 1.08 -6.46
CA ILE A 81 3.48 1.52 -6.15
C ILE A 81 4.30 0.32 -5.68
N ALA A 82 5.52 0.18 -6.19
CA ALA A 82 6.48 -0.78 -5.66
C ALA A 82 7.37 -0.13 -4.61
N TRP A 83 7.56 -0.79 -3.49
CA TRP A 83 8.37 -0.34 -2.36
C TRP A 83 9.42 -1.37 -2.01
N THR A 84 10.55 -0.92 -1.46
CA THR A 84 11.51 -1.78 -0.77
C THR A 84 11.55 -1.39 0.70
N ILE A 85 11.34 -2.36 1.60
CA ILE A 85 11.53 -2.16 3.05
C ILE A 85 12.97 -2.53 3.42
N ASN A 86 13.64 -1.67 4.18
CA ASN A 86 14.96 -2.02 4.72
C ASN A 86 14.91 -3.23 5.68
N SER A 87 16.04 -3.90 5.92
CA SER A 87 16.11 -5.08 6.78
C SER A 87 15.70 -4.81 8.24
N GLY A 88 15.88 -3.57 8.72
CA GLY A 88 15.49 -3.15 10.07
C GLY A 88 13.98 -2.92 10.28
N TYR A 89 13.19 -2.92 9.21
CA TYR A 89 11.79 -2.48 9.24
C TYR A 89 11.62 -1.10 9.88
N THR A 90 12.36 -0.12 9.36
CA THR A 90 12.30 1.29 9.80
C THR A 90 11.95 2.24 8.66
N ALA A 91 12.13 1.84 7.41
CA ALA A 91 11.80 2.64 6.24
C ALA A 91 11.31 1.79 5.07
N ALA A 92 10.40 2.36 4.29
CA ALA A 92 9.98 1.86 2.99
C ALA A 92 10.25 2.94 1.93
N THR A 93 11.01 2.59 0.90
CA THR A 93 11.37 3.50 -0.18
C THR A 93 10.65 3.08 -1.45
N ARG A 94 10.05 4.05 -2.17
CA ARG A 94 9.45 3.79 -3.49
C ARG A 94 10.55 3.42 -4.48
N VAL A 95 10.33 2.36 -5.25
CA VAL A 95 11.27 1.86 -6.27
C VAL A 95 10.64 1.73 -7.66
N ALA A 96 9.31 1.84 -7.76
CA ALA A 96 8.59 2.11 -9.01
C ALA A 96 7.32 2.89 -8.67
N ASP A 97 7.18 4.08 -9.23
CA ASP A 97 6.15 5.06 -8.88
C ASP A 97 5.75 5.89 -10.11
N PRO A 98 4.64 5.53 -10.80
CA PRO A 98 3.84 4.33 -10.59
C PRO A 98 4.51 3.07 -11.18
N LEU A 99 4.23 1.90 -10.59
CA LEU A 99 4.40 0.61 -11.27
C LEU A 99 3.28 0.39 -12.29
N LEU A 100 2.04 0.69 -11.89
CA LEU A 100 0.85 0.75 -12.75
C LEU A 100 0.06 2.00 -12.35
N GLY A 101 -0.44 2.75 -13.34
CA GLY A 101 -1.22 3.97 -13.14
C GLY A 101 -2.37 4.05 -14.13
N ASP A 102 -2.91 5.25 -14.33
CA ASP A 102 -4.04 5.55 -15.21
C ASP A 102 -5.32 4.79 -14.84
N ILE A 103 -5.44 4.35 -13.58
CA ILE A 103 -6.63 3.69 -13.07
C ILE A 103 -7.57 4.78 -12.51
N PRO A 104 -8.77 4.97 -13.05
CA PRO A 104 -9.65 6.05 -12.62
C PRO A 104 -10.19 5.81 -11.20
N VAL A 105 -10.34 6.90 -10.45
CA VAL A 105 -11.13 6.89 -9.21
C VAL A 105 -12.61 6.85 -9.58
N SER A 106 -13.36 5.87 -9.06
CA SER A 106 -14.80 5.78 -9.35
C SER A 106 -15.61 6.69 -8.43
N THR A 107 -16.62 7.34 -8.98
CA THR A 107 -17.56 8.19 -8.24
C THR A 107 -18.99 7.72 -8.51
N THR A 108 -19.76 7.53 -7.46
CA THR A 108 -21.20 7.27 -7.56
C THR A 108 -21.96 8.59 -7.70
N SER A 109 -23.22 8.49 -8.14
CA SER A 109 -24.11 9.64 -8.37
C SER A 109 -24.35 10.50 -7.13
N ASP A 110 -24.18 9.94 -5.93
CA ASP A 110 -24.29 10.64 -4.64
C ASP A 110 -22.97 11.25 -4.15
N GLY A 111 -21.90 11.16 -4.95
CA GLY A 111 -20.57 11.68 -4.64
C GLY A 111 -19.69 10.73 -3.83
N THR A 112 -20.13 9.50 -3.55
CA THR A 112 -19.28 8.49 -2.89
C THR A 112 -18.15 8.08 -3.82
N VAL A 113 -16.92 8.14 -3.30
CA VAL A 113 -15.71 7.74 -4.02
C VAL A 113 -15.39 6.28 -3.70
N GLY A 114 -15.35 5.43 -4.73
CA GLY A 114 -14.91 4.04 -4.66
C GLY A 114 -13.61 3.81 -5.42
N ALA A 115 -12.72 2.96 -4.90
CA ALA A 115 -11.45 2.65 -5.54
C ALA A 115 -10.92 1.29 -5.09
N GLY A 116 -10.14 0.61 -5.92
CA GLY A 116 -9.50 -0.64 -5.55
C GLY A 116 -8.67 -1.27 -6.66
N CYS A 117 -7.73 -2.14 -6.26
CA CYS A 117 -6.99 -3.02 -7.15
C CYS A 117 -7.30 -4.46 -6.73
N ALA A 118 -7.85 -5.27 -7.65
CA ALA A 118 -8.11 -6.68 -7.37
C ALA A 118 -6.92 -7.53 -7.80
N SER A 119 -6.33 -8.29 -6.86
CA SER A 119 -5.38 -9.35 -7.17
C SER A 119 -6.13 -10.64 -7.49
N THR A 120 -5.93 -11.20 -8.69
CA THR A 120 -6.38 -12.56 -9.00
C THR A 120 -5.36 -13.56 -8.45
N ARG A 121 -5.69 -14.29 -7.38
CA ARG A 121 -4.88 -15.46 -6.99
C ARG A 121 -4.96 -16.51 -8.11
N PRO A 122 -3.84 -17.05 -8.62
CA PRO A 122 -3.89 -18.23 -9.46
C PRO A 122 -4.55 -19.38 -8.69
N GLY A 123 -5.47 -20.08 -9.34
CA GLY A 123 -6.19 -21.21 -8.77
C GLY A 123 -5.24 -22.28 -8.22
N ARG A 124 -5.66 -22.88 -7.11
CA ARG A 124 -4.96 -23.94 -6.40
C ARG A 124 -4.90 -25.23 -7.21
#